data_AF-A0A2D6W2Z0-F1
#
_entry.id   AF-A0A2D6W2Z0-F1
#
_cell.length_a   1.000
_cell.length_b   1.000
_cell.length_c   1.000
_cell.angle_alpha   90.00
_cell.angle_beta   90.00
_cell.angle_gamma   90.00
#
_symmetry.space_group_name_H-M   'P 1'
#
loop_
_entity.id
_entity.type
_entity.pdbx_description
1 polymer ?
#
loop_
_entity_poly.entity_id
_entity_poly.type
_entity_poly.pdbx_seq_one_letter_code
_entity_poly.pdbx_strand_id
1 'polypeptide(L)'
;MSELDEIRKKKLEELKRQQLGALQQQDLEKAQIQQQVQQLEIIVKQAFTKEALERYGNLKAAFPERAVQVLAILANAIQSGQISKIDDNALKEFLKKLTPEKKEFNIKKV
;
A
#
# COMPACT_ATOMS: atom_id res chain seq x y z
N MET A 1 -34.18 26.71 -29.90
CA MET A 1 -33.64 25.62 -29.07
C MET A 1 -34.82 25.04 -28.32
N SER A 2 -35.06 23.73 -28.43
CA SER A 2 -36.20 23.08 -27.79
C SER A 2 -35.89 22.80 -26.32
N GLU A 3 -36.88 22.89 -25.43
CA GLU A 3 -36.75 22.63 -23.98
C GLU A 3 -36.09 21.27 -23.68
N LEU A 4 -36.26 20.29 -24.58
CA LEU A 4 -35.63 18.97 -24.51
C LEU A 4 -34.09 19.02 -24.61
N ASP A 5 -33.54 19.97 -25.36
CA ASP A 5 -32.10 20.17 -25.57
C ASP A 5 -31.44 20.77 -24.32
N GLU A 6 -32.15 21.69 -23.65
CA GLU A 6 -31.71 22.29 -22.39
C GLU A 6 -31.69 21.27 -21.24
N ILE A 7 -32.70 20.38 -21.18
CA ILE A 7 -32.76 19.28 -20.19
C ILE A 7 -31.60 18.30 -20.40
N ARG A 8 -31.29 17.93 -21.65
CA ARG A 8 -30.13 17.09 -21.97
C ARG A 8 -28.81 17.75 -21.55
N LYS A 9 -28.64 19.04 -21.86
CA LYS A 9 -27.43 19.78 -21.51
C LYS A 9 -27.22 19.85 -19.99
N LYS A 10 -28.26 20.17 -19.22
CA LYS A 10 -28.20 20.17 -17.74
C LYS A 10 -27.86 18.80 -17.16
N LYS A 11 -28.47 17.73 -17.67
CA LYS A 11 -28.20 16.36 -17.22
C LYS A 11 -26.75 15.95 -17.49
N LEU A 12 -26.21 16.33 -18.64
CA LEU A 12 -24.82 16.05 -19.02
C LEU A 12 -23.82 16.80 -18.12
N GLU A 13 -24.11 18.05 -17.80
CA GLU A 13 -23.28 18.90 -16.94
C GLU A 13 -23.27 18.40 -15.48
N GLU A 14 -24.43 17.95 -14.97
CA GLU A 14 -24.55 17.33 -13.66
C GLU A 14 -23.79 16.00 -13.56
N LEU A 15 -23.92 15.13 -14.57
CA LEU A 15 -23.14 13.89 -14.66
C LEU A 15 -21.63 14.16 -14.69
N LYS A 16 -21.20 15.15 -15.46
CA LYS A 16 -19.79 15.56 -15.52
C LYS A 16 -19.30 16.08 -14.17
N ARG A 17 -20.12 16.86 -13.45
CA ARG A 17 -19.80 17.38 -12.10
C ARG A 17 -19.72 16.26 -11.06
N GLN A 18 -20.63 15.28 -11.11
CA GLN A 18 -20.59 14.10 -10.25
C GLN A 18 -19.34 13.24 -10.51
N GLN A 19 -18.99 13.02 -11.78
CA GLN A 19 -17.81 12.24 -12.14
C GLN A 19 -16.51 12.93 -11.68
N LEU A 20 -16.41 14.26 -11.83
CA LEU A 20 -15.28 15.05 -11.34
C LEU A 20 -15.18 15.02 -9.80
N GLY A 21 -16.30 15.12 -9.10
CA GLY A 21 -16.35 15.04 -7.64
C GLY A 21 -15.93 13.66 -7.11
N ALA A 22 -16.38 12.58 -7.75
CA ALA A 22 -16.01 11.21 -7.39
C ALA A 22 -14.51 10.94 -7.64
N LEU A 23 -13.96 11.43 -8.77
CA LEU A 23 -12.52 11.31 -9.05
C LEU A 23 -11.68 12.03 -7.99
N GLN A 24 -12.10 13.23 -7.60
CA GLN A 24 -11.38 14.05 -6.62
C GLN A 24 -11.40 13.42 -5.22
N GLN A 25 -12.52 12.84 -4.80
CA GLN A 25 -12.61 12.10 -3.53
C GLN A 25 -11.71 10.86 -3.53
N GLN A 26 -11.70 10.10 -4.63
CA GLN A 26 -10.85 8.92 -4.75
C GLN A 26 -9.36 9.28 -4.70
N ASP A 27 -8.97 10.40 -5.31
CA ASP A 27 -7.58 10.88 -5.28
C ASP A 27 -7.15 11.32 -3.87
N LEU A 28 -8.04 12.00 -3.14
CA LEU A 28 -7.84 12.41 -1.75
C LEU A 28 -7.62 11.20 -0.82
N GLU A 29 -8.46 10.16 -0.93
CA GLU A 29 -8.30 8.94 -0.14
C GLU A 29 -6.96 8.23 -0.43
N LYS A 30 -6.60 8.13 -1.72
CA LYS A 30 -5.32 7.53 -2.12
C LYS A 30 -4.12 8.33 -1.59
N ALA A 31 -4.20 9.66 -1.64
CA ALA A 31 -3.16 10.53 -1.11
C ALA A 31 -3.01 10.33 0.41
N GLN A 32 -4.12 10.24 1.13
CA GLN A 32 -4.12 10.04 2.57
C GLN A 32 -3.51 8.70 2.98
N ILE A 33 -3.82 7.61 2.25
CA ILE A 33 -3.21 6.29 2.47
C ILE A 33 -1.70 6.34 2.19
N GLN A 34 -1.28 6.97 1.10
CA GLN A 34 0.13 7.11 0.76
C GLN A 34 0.92 7.89 1.81
N GLN A 35 0.34 8.98 2.33
CA GLN A 35 0.94 9.76 3.42
C GLN A 35 1.16 8.91 4.67
N GLN A 36 0.17 8.11 5.08
CA GLN A 36 0.31 7.21 6.22
C GLN A 36 1.42 6.18 6.02
N VAL A 37 1.46 5.54 4.84
CA VAL A 37 2.52 4.58 4.49
C VAL A 37 3.90 5.23 4.54
N GLN A 38 4.04 6.45 4.03
CA GLN A 38 5.31 7.19 4.08
C GLN A 38 5.76 7.51 5.50
N GLN A 39 4.83 7.88 6.40
CA GLN A 39 5.18 8.13 7.80
C GLN A 39 5.68 6.86 8.49
N LEU A 40 4.99 5.73 8.30
CA LEU A 40 5.46 4.43 8.80
C LEU A 40 6.84 4.09 8.23
N GLU A 41 7.06 4.37 6.95
CA GLU A 41 8.33 4.10 6.30
C GLU A 41 9.48 4.91 6.89
N ILE A 42 9.27 6.18 7.25
CA ILE A 42 10.28 7.00 7.90
C ILE A 42 10.68 6.41 9.26
N ILE A 43 9.70 6.00 10.07
CA ILE A 43 9.94 5.41 11.40
C ILE A 43 10.73 4.11 11.28
N VAL A 44 10.28 3.21 10.40
CA VAL A 44 10.91 1.90 10.23
C VAL A 44 12.32 2.02 9.62
N LYS A 45 12.53 2.97 8.69
CA LYS A 45 13.86 3.23 8.10
C LYS A 45 14.91 3.64 9.14
N GLN A 46 14.52 4.32 10.22
CA GLN A 46 15.45 4.68 11.30
C GLN A 46 15.92 3.45 12.10
N ALA A 47 15.10 2.40 12.16
CA ALA A 47 15.46 1.14 12.79
C ALA A 47 16.24 0.20 11.85
N PHE A 48 16.26 0.46 10.54
CA PHE A 48 16.95 -0.36 9.56
C PHE A 48 18.44 -0.08 9.50
N THR A 49 19.24 -1.15 9.39
CA THR A 49 20.61 -1.02 8.90
C THR A 49 20.65 -0.75 7.40
N LYS A 50 21.80 -0.31 6.87
CA LYS A 50 21.96 -0.01 5.43
C LYS A 50 21.55 -1.22 4.56
N GLU A 51 22.01 -2.40 4.93
CA GLU A 51 21.72 -3.65 4.21
C GLU A 51 20.22 -4.01 4.26
N ALA A 52 19.59 -3.85 5.43
CA ALA A 52 18.15 -4.08 5.58
C ALA A 52 17.32 -3.11 4.74
N LEU A 53 17.75 -1.84 4.66
CA LEU A 53 17.08 -0.80 3.86
C LEU A 53 17.17 -1.11 2.36
N GLU A 54 18.31 -1.57 1.87
CA GLU A 54 18.47 -2.03 0.49
C GLU A 54 17.58 -3.24 0.18
N ARG A 55 17.54 -4.25 1.07
CA ARG A 55 16.65 -5.41 0.89
C ARG A 55 15.18 -5.00 0.87
N TYR A 56 14.77 -4.13 1.78
CA TYR A 56 13.41 -3.60 1.81
C TYR A 56 13.09 -2.79 0.54
N GLY A 57 14.04 -1.98 0.03
CA GLY A 57 13.90 -1.26 -1.23
C GLY A 57 13.65 -2.19 -2.42
N ASN A 58 14.44 -3.27 -2.53
CA ASN A 58 14.24 -4.31 -3.55
C ASN A 58 12.88 -5.01 -3.40
N LEU A 59 12.48 -5.34 -2.17
CA LEU A 59 11.17 -5.93 -1.89
C LEU A 59 10.03 -5.00 -2.29
N LYS A 60 10.13 -3.70 -1.99
CA LYS A 60 9.13 -2.69 -2.35
C LYS A 60 8.98 -2.55 -3.86
N ALA A 61 10.09 -2.61 -4.59
CA ALA A 61 10.08 -2.56 -6.05
C ALA A 61 9.45 -3.82 -6.68
N ALA A 62 9.79 -5.01 -6.16
CA ALA A 62 9.30 -6.28 -6.70
C ALA A 62 7.87 -6.62 -6.24
N PHE A 63 7.52 -6.32 -4.99
CA PHE A 63 6.28 -6.71 -4.31
C PHE A 63 5.79 -5.61 -3.36
N PRO A 64 5.21 -4.51 -3.89
CA PRO A 64 4.81 -3.35 -3.09
C PRO A 64 3.77 -3.70 -2.00
N GLU A 65 2.81 -4.58 -2.29
CA GLU A 65 1.80 -4.99 -1.30
C GLU A 65 2.42 -5.69 -0.09
N ARG A 66 3.42 -6.56 -0.31
CA ARG A 66 4.14 -7.23 0.78
C ARG A 66 4.99 -6.25 1.57
N ALA A 67 5.61 -5.28 0.90
CA ALA A 67 6.39 -4.25 1.57
C ALA A 67 5.54 -3.42 2.54
N VAL A 68 4.32 -3.06 2.16
CA VAL A 68 3.37 -2.33 3.04
C VAL A 68 2.98 -3.17 4.25
N GLN A 69 2.70 -4.46 4.07
CA GLN A 69 2.39 -5.37 5.20
C GLN A 69 3.56 -5.50 6.17
N VAL A 70 4.77 -5.69 5.64
CA VAL A 70 6.01 -5.75 6.42
C VAL A 70 6.22 -4.46 7.20
N LEU A 71 6.03 -3.30 6.55
CA LEU A 71 6.09 -1.99 7.20
C LEU A 71 5.15 -1.88 8.39
N ALA A 72 3.88 -2.25 8.21
CA ALA A 72 2.88 -2.14 9.26
C ALA A 72 3.24 -2.99 10.48
N ILE A 73 3.72 -4.22 10.28
CA ILE A 73 4.10 -5.12 11.37
C ILE A 73 5.36 -4.59 12.09
N LEU A 74 6.37 -4.17 11.34
CA LEU A 74 7.60 -3.63 11.91
C LEU A 74 7.36 -2.32 12.65
N ALA A 75 6.52 -1.44 12.11
CA ALA A 75 6.16 -0.19 12.77
C ALA A 75 5.43 -0.43 14.10
N ASN A 76 4.56 -1.45 14.18
CA ASN A 76 3.93 -1.85 15.44
C ASN A 76 4.96 -2.41 16.43
N ALA A 77 5.87 -3.27 15.99
CA ALA A 77 6.89 -3.86 16.85
C ALA A 77 7.88 -2.82 17.41
N ILE A 78 8.23 -1.80 16.60
CA ILE A 78 9.07 -0.68 17.02
C ILE A 78 8.33 0.21 18.01
N GLN A 79 7.07 0.57 17.74
CA GLN A 79 6.25 1.37 18.66
C GLN A 79 6.03 0.66 20.00
N SER A 80 5.90 -0.67 19.99
CA SER A 80 5.79 -1.48 21.20
C SER A 80 7.13 -1.65 21.94
N GLY A 81 8.23 -1.14 21.39
CA GLY A 81 9.57 -1.22 21.98
C GLY A 81 10.21 -2.62 21.92
N GLN A 82 9.63 -3.56 21.17
CA GLN A 82 10.15 -4.92 21.05
C GLN A 82 11.36 -4.99 20.11
N ILE A 83 11.46 -4.05 19.17
CA ILE A 83 12.51 -4.00 18.16
C ILE A 83 13.05 -2.57 18.07
N SER A 84 14.34 -2.40 18.34
CA SER A 84 15.01 -1.10 18.17
C SER A 84 15.88 -1.03 16.92
N LYS A 85 16.38 -2.17 16.44
CA LYS A 85 17.20 -2.30 15.23
C LYS A 85 16.85 -3.56 14.47
N ILE A 86 16.91 -3.47 13.14
CA ILE A 86 16.60 -4.57 12.22
C ILE A 86 17.73 -4.66 11.20
N ASP A 87 18.44 -5.78 11.28
CA ASP A 87 19.49 -6.17 10.36
C ASP A 87 18.95 -6.97 9.16
N ASP A 88 19.78 -7.14 8.12
CA ASP A 88 19.44 -7.90 6.91
C ASP A 88 18.96 -9.32 7.24
N ASN A 89 19.68 -10.01 8.13
CA ASN A 89 19.33 -11.37 8.53
C ASN A 89 17.97 -11.43 9.24
N ALA A 90 17.70 -10.49 10.16
CA ALA A 90 16.43 -10.43 10.87
C ALA A 90 15.27 -10.16 9.91
N LEU A 91 15.45 -9.23 8.97
CA LEU A 91 14.47 -8.95 7.93
C LEU A 91 14.23 -10.18 7.04
N LYS A 92 15.29 -10.89 6.65
CA LYS A 92 15.20 -12.10 5.83
C LYS A 92 14.44 -13.23 6.53
N GLU A 93 14.73 -13.47 7.80
CA GLU A 93 14.02 -14.43 8.65
C GLU A 93 12.54 -14.07 8.76
N PHE A 94 12.23 -12.78 8.96
CA PHE A 94 10.87 -12.27 9.02
C PHE A 94 10.12 -12.48 7.70
N LEU A 95 10.73 -12.13 6.56
CA LEU A 95 10.14 -12.31 5.24
C LEU A 95 9.90 -13.78 4.88
N LYS A 96 10.77 -14.69 5.34
CA LYS A 96 10.55 -16.13 5.21
C LYS A 96 9.29 -16.58 5.96
N LYS A 97 9.09 -16.11 7.21
CA LYS A 97 7.91 -16.45 8.02
C LYS A 97 6.62 -15.85 7.46
N LEU A 98 6.70 -14.65 6.86
CA LEU A 98 5.56 -13.98 6.23
C LEU A 98 5.16 -14.59 4.88
N THR A 99 6.08 -15.25 4.22
CA THR A 99 5.76 -15.99 3.00
C THR A 99 5.14 -17.31 3.44
N PRO A 100 3.85 -17.57 3.19
CA PRO A 100 3.32 -18.91 3.40
C PRO A 100 4.16 -19.87 2.55
N GLU A 101 4.71 -20.93 3.17
CA GLU A 101 5.29 -22.05 2.43
C GLU A 101 4.28 -22.40 1.34
N LYS A 102 4.78 -22.41 0.09
CA LYS A 102 3.99 -22.50 -1.13
C LYS A 102 2.77 -23.38 -0.88
N LYS A 103 1.56 -22.81 -0.95
CA LYS A 103 0.34 -23.61 -1.05
C LYS A 103 0.60 -24.58 -2.19
N GLU A 104 0.81 -25.86 -1.85
CA GLU A 104 0.86 -26.92 -2.84
C GLU A 104 -0.47 -26.84 -3.58
N PHE A 105 -0.44 -26.31 -4.79
CA PHE A 105 -1.58 -26.38 -5.69
C PHE A 105 -1.73 -27.85 -6.06
N ASN A 106 -2.43 -28.60 -5.20
CA ASN A 106 -2.96 -29.91 -5.51
C ASN A 106 -4.01 -29.71 -6.61
N ILE A 107 -3.55 -29.60 -7.86
CA ILE A 107 -4.42 -29.70 -9.02
C ILE A 107 -4.84 -31.18 -9.09
N LYS A 108 -5.95 -31.53 -8.42
CA LYS A 108 -6.66 -32.75 -8.75
C LYS A 108 -7.24 -32.57 -10.15
N LYS A 109 -6.65 -33.25 -11.13
CA LYS A 109 -7.26 -33.49 -12.44
C LYS A 109 -8.50 -34.37 -12.20
N VAL A 110 -9.67 -33.87 -12.56
CA VAL A 110 -10.91 -34.66 -12.68
C VAL A 110 -10.91 -35.46 -13.97
#